data_AF-A0A8J4UUD7-F1
#
_entry.id   AF-A0A8J4UUD7-F1
#
_cell.length_a   1.000
_cell.length_b   1.000
_cell.length_c   1.000
_cell.angle_alpha   90.00
_cell.angle_beta   90.00
_cell.angle_gamma   90.00
#
_symmetry.space_group_name_H-M   'P 1'
#
loop_
_entity.id
_entity.type
_entity.pdbx_description
1 polymer ?
#
loop_
_entity_poly.entity_id
_entity_poly.type
_entity_poly.pdbx_seq_one_letter_code
_entity_poly.pdbx_strand_id
1 'polypeptide(L)'
;PEVKKYLPVSTKKLEARLLPGEIVVNEANFVRKCIGADSSKDDLWGKLICTNFKVSFVTHDSLPQQRFQCVHRLLGDHDIPLTCVEQVVTVNDAKGKQKVLGSNKKLKFNPTELILYCKDFRIVRFRFDEAGPESAKKVCLAIAHYSHPADSQLLFGFEYVGTCFHGSS
;
A
#
# COMPACT_ATOMS: atom_id res chain seq x y z
N PRO A 1 1.20 23.38 -43.29
CA PRO A 1 1.55 23.31 -41.85
C PRO A 1 0.47 22.54 -41.09
N GLU A 2 0.69 21.24 -40.89
CA GLU A 2 -0.22 20.39 -40.12
C GLU A 2 -0.13 20.71 -38.63
N VAL A 3 -1.28 21.04 -38.04
CA VAL A 3 -1.45 21.21 -36.61
C VAL A 3 -1.37 19.83 -35.96
N LYS A 4 -0.25 19.54 -35.27
CA LYS A 4 -0.14 18.37 -34.39
C LYS A 4 -1.26 18.44 -33.35
N LYS A 5 -2.30 17.62 -33.52
CA LYS A 5 -3.30 17.35 -32.49
C LYS A 5 -2.60 16.62 -31.35
N TYR A 6 -2.32 17.32 -30.27
CA TYR A 6 -1.96 16.69 -29.01
C TYR A 6 -3.17 15.86 -28.55
N LEU A 7 -3.09 14.55 -28.71
CA LEU A 7 -4.03 13.64 -28.04
C LEU A 7 -3.85 13.87 -26.53
N PRO A 8 -4.93 14.13 -25.77
CA PRO A 8 -4.82 14.17 -24.33
C PRO A 8 -4.36 12.79 -23.86
N VAL A 9 -3.16 12.72 -23.26
CA VAL A 9 -2.75 11.54 -22.50
C VAL A 9 -3.82 11.34 -21.45
N SER A 10 -4.59 10.26 -21.58
CA SER A 10 -5.51 9.81 -20.55
C SER A 10 -4.66 9.52 -19.32
N THR A 11 -4.57 10.47 -18.40
CA THR A 11 -4.00 10.27 -17.08
C THR A 11 -4.93 9.33 -16.34
N LYS A 12 -4.75 8.02 -16.55
CA LYS A 12 -5.44 7.00 -15.77
C LYS A 12 -5.19 7.32 -14.31
N LYS A 13 -6.25 7.47 -13.52
CA LYS A 13 -6.12 7.73 -12.10
C LYS A 13 -5.52 6.49 -11.43
N LEU A 14 -4.52 6.67 -10.56
CA LEU A 14 -3.98 5.58 -9.73
C LEU A 14 -5.03 5.18 -8.69
N GLU A 15 -5.66 4.03 -8.91
CA GLU A 15 -6.72 3.48 -8.05
C GLU A 15 -6.44 2.01 -7.76
N ALA A 16 -6.74 1.57 -6.54
CA ALA A 16 -6.65 0.17 -6.16
C ALA A 16 -7.84 -0.61 -6.74
N ARG A 17 -7.59 -1.85 -7.17
CA ARG A 17 -8.67 -2.80 -7.46
C ARG A 17 -9.25 -3.29 -6.14
N LEU A 18 -10.52 -2.97 -5.90
CA LEU A 18 -11.25 -3.34 -4.68
C LEU A 18 -12.05 -4.63 -4.87
N LEU A 19 -12.05 -5.49 -3.86
CA LEU A 19 -12.96 -6.63 -3.74
C LEU A 19 -14.36 -6.18 -3.27
N PRO A 20 -15.42 -6.99 -3.46
CA PRO A 20 -16.72 -6.72 -2.86
C PRO A 20 -16.63 -6.58 -1.34
N GLY A 21 -17.10 -5.45 -0.80
CA GLY A 21 -16.99 -5.10 0.61
C GLY A 21 -15.67 -4.41 1.00
N GLU A 22 -14.70 -4.33 0.10
CA GLU A 22 -13.43 -3.63 0.35
C GLU A 22 -13.61 -2.12 0.19
N ILE A 23 -13.14 -1.34 1.16
CA ILE A 23 -13.22 0.13 1.17
C ILE A 23 -11.85 0.76 1.33
N VAL A 24 -11.64 1.92 0.69
CA VAL A 24 -10.46 2.73 0.91
C VAL A 24 -10.59 3.46 2.25
N VAL A 25 -9.62 3.24 3.14
CA VAL A 25 -9.55 3.87 4.46
C VAL A 25 -8.68 5.11 4.42
N ASN A 26 -7.54 5.03 3.75
CA ASN A 26 -6.62 6.15 3.61
C ASN A 26 -5.71 6.00 2.38
N GLU A 27 -5.14 7.11 1.92
CA GLU A 27 -4.19 7.10 0.81
C GLU A 27 -3.15 8.23 0.92
N ALA A 28 -2.00 8.00 0.30
CA ALA A 28 -0.95 8.99 0.10
C ALA A 28 -0.45 8.92 -1.36
N ASN A 29 -0.42 10.07 -2.03
CA ASN A 29 0.16 10.24 -3.37
C ASN A 29 1.67 10.54 -3.27
N PHE A 30 2.36 10.40 -4.41
CA PHE A 30 3.79 10.69 -4.53
C PHE A 30 4.62 9.92 -3.50
N VAL A 31 4.30 8.63 -3.35
CA VAL A 31 5.02 7.70 -2.48
C VAL A 31 6.02 6.92 -3.32
N ARG A 32 7.23 6.78 -2.81
CA ARG A 32 8.29 6.00 -3.43
C ARG A 32 8.37 4.62 -2.79
N LYS A 33 8.22 3.54 -3.54
CA LYS A 33 8.48 2.17 -3.09
C LYS A 33 9.92 1.81 -3.40
N CYS A 34 10.68 1.43 -2.37
CA CYS A 34 12.07 1.03 -2.55
C CYS A 34 12.18 -0.44 -2.98
N ILE A 35 12.88 -0.69 -4.09
CA ILE A 35 13.00 -2.03 -4.70
C ILE A 35 14.38 -2.65 -4.44
N GLY A 36 15.44 -1.84 -4.45
CA GLY A 36 16.82 -2.28 -4.21
C GLY A 36 17.31 -1.97 -2.79
N ALA A 37 18.38 -2.65 -2.36
CA ALA A 37 19.04 -2.38 -1.08
C ALA A 37 19.75 -1.01 -1.07
N ASP A 38 20.36 -0.60 -2.20
CA ASP A 38 21.38 0.46 -2.18
C ASP A 38 21.26 1.55 -3.27
N SER A 39 20.42 1.38 -4.30
CA SER A 39 20.29 2.37 -5.39
C SER A 39 18.84 2.77 -5.67
N SER A 40 18.57 4.07 -5.63
CA SER A 40 17.23 4.63 -5.92
C SER A 40 16.82 4.58 -7.39
N LYS A 41 17.65 4.00 -8.27
CA LYS A 41 17.41 3.98 -9.72
C LYS A 41 16.28 3.03 -10.12
N ASP A 42 16.00 2.03 -9.29
CA ASP A 42 14.94 1.04 -9.52
C ASP A 42 13.71 1.26 -8.62
N ASP A 43 13.69 2.35 -7.85
CA ASP A 43 12.56 2.69 -6.99
C ASP A 43 11.35 3.10 -7.84
N LEU A 44 10.15 2.72 -7.41
CA LEU A 44 8.91 3.03 -8.13
C LEU A 44 8.19 4.19 -7.46
N TRP A 45 7.63 5.09 -8.28
CA TRP A 45 6.76 6.16 -7.78
C TRP A 45 5.29 5.81 -7.97
N GLY A 46 4.47 6.16 -7.00
CA GLY A 46 3.06 5.82 -7.07
C GLY A 46 2.23 6.33 -5.91
N LYS A 47 1.10 5.66 -5.70
CA LYS A 47 0.16 5.93 -4.65
C LYS A 47 0.10 4.75 -3.70
N LEU A 48 0.23 5.03 -2.40
CA LEU A 48 0.04 4.06 -1.33
C LEU A 48 -1.39 4.18 -0.79
N ILE A 49 -2.12 3.09 -0.76
CA ILE A 49 -3.52 3.03 -0.35
C ILE A 49 -3.64 1.99 0.76
N CYS A 50 -4.29 2.36 1.86
CA CYS A 50 -4.74 1.42 2.88
C CYS A 50 -6.24 1.18 2.69
N THR A 51 -6.63 -0.07 2.56
CA THR A 51 -8.03 -0.50 2.62
C THR A 51 -8.30 -1.20 3.95
N ASN A 52 -9.52 -1.72 4.14
CA ASN A 52 -9.85 -2.66 5.23
C ASN A 52 -9.30 -4.08 4.99
N PHE A 53 -8.75 -4.38 3.82
CA PHE A 53 -8.23 -5.71 3.45
C PHE A 53 -6.71 -5.75 3.23
N LYS A 54 -6.14 -4.73 2.60
CA LYS A 54 -4.74 -4.72 2.14
C LYS A 54 -4.12 -3.33 2.17
N VAL A 55 -2.79 -3.33 2.11
CA VAL A 55 -1.99 -2.19 1.66
C VAL A 55 -1.76 -2.38 0.16
N SER A 56 -2.20 -1.43 -0.65
CA SER A 56 -2.01 -1.44 -2.09
C SER A 56 -1.06 -0.33 -2.51
N PHE A 57 -0.08 -0.66 -3.36
CA PHE A 57 0.78 0.34 -3.99
C PHE A 57 0.56 0.31 -5.49
N VAL A 58 0.03 1.40 -6.03
CA VAL A 58 -0.33 1.53 -7.44
C VAL A 58 0.65 2.48 -8.10
N THR A 59 1.32 2.03 -9.16
CA THR A 59 2.29 2.81 -9.93
C THR A 59 1.92 2.82 -11.41
N HIS A 60 2.34 3.86 -12.13
CA HIS A 60 2.30 3.90 -13.59
C HIS A 60 3.48 3.17 -14.23
N ASP A 61 4.56 2.99 -13.48
CA ASP A 61 5.79 2.41 -13.97
C ASP A 61 5.58 0.89 -14.08
N SER A 62 5.65 0.38 -15.31
CA SER A 62 5.68 -1.04 -15.55
C SER A 62 7.03 -1.59 -15.12
N LEU A 63 7.05 -2.51 -14.15
CA LEU A 63 8.26 -3.25 -13.85
C LEU A 63 8.65 -4.14 -15.04
N PRO A 64 9.96 -4.42 -15.22
CA PRO A 64 10.39 -5.52 -16.06
C PRO A 64 9.69 -6.79 -15.55
N GLN A 65 8.91 -7.45 -16.41
CA GLN A 65 8.13 -8.64 -16.09
C GLN A 65 8.91 -9.57 -15.16
N GLN A 66 8.42 -9.77 -13.94
CA GLN A 66 8.92 -10.84 -13.10
C GLN A 66 8.74 -12.16 -13.85
N ARG A 67 9.80 -12.96 -13.93
CA ARG A 67 9.86 -14.22 -14.70
C ARG A 67 8.86 -15.30 -14.25
N PHE A 68 8.11 -15.07 -13.17
CA PHE A 68 7.12 -16.01 -12.66
C PHE A 68 5.73 -15.61 -13.15
N GLN A 69 5.14 -16.44 -14.01
CA GLN A 69 3.80 -16.25 -14.57
C GLN A 69 2.67 -16.63 -13.60
N CYS A 70 2.91 -16.52 -12.28
CA CYS A 70 1.87 -16.77 -11.29
C CYS A 70 1.30 -15.43 -10.82
N VAL A 71 0.08 -15.13 -11.25
CA VAL A 71 -0.64 -13.91 -10.86
C VAL A 71 -1.64 -14.24 -9.76
N HIS A 72 -1.60 -13.47 -8.66
CA HIS A 72 -2.57 -13.65 -7.59
C HIS A 72 -3.95 -13.16 -8.04
N ARG A 73 -4.98 -14.00 -7.94
CA ARG A 73 -6.32 -13.66 -8.46
C ARG A 73 -6.97 -12.49 -7.72
N LEU A 74 -6.66 -12.33 -6.44
CA LEU A 74 -7.26 -11.32 -5.56
C LEU A 74 -6.37 -10.08 -5.34
N LEU A 75 -5.05 -10.24 -5.42
CA LEU A 75 -4.06 -9.21 -5.04
C LEU A 75 -3.31 -8.75 -6.28
N GLY A 76 -3.03 -7.46 -6.38
CA GLY A 76 -2.11 -6.91 -7.37
C GLY A 76 -0.65 -7.18 -7.00
N ASP A 77 0.26 -6.92 -7.93
CA ASP A 77 1.69 -7.25 -7.83
C ASP A 77 2.41 -6.60 -6.64
N HIS A 78 1.84 -5.53 -6.09
CA HIS A 78 2.40 -4.78 -4.98
C HIS A 78 1.51 -4.75 -3.75
N ASP A 79 0.41 -5.50 -3.78
CA ASP A 79 -0.51 -5.59 -2.67
C ASP A 79 0.08 -6.45 -1.55
N ILE A 80 -0.18 -6.03 -0.32
CA ILE A 80 0.19 -6.73 0.91
C ILE A 80 -1.08 -6.89 1.72
N PRO A 81 -1.61 -8.11 1.94
CA PRO A 81 -2.75 -8.30 2.83
C PRO A 81 -2.44 -7.74 4.20
N LEU A 82 -3.38 -7.04 4.82
CA LEU A 82 -3.17 -6.47 6.16
C LEU A 82 -2.87 -7.56 7.19
N THR A 83 -3.43 -8.77 7.00
CA THR A 83 -3.16 -9.95 7.83
C THR A 83 -1.73 -10.50 7.71
N CYS A 84 -1.04 -10.17 6.60
CA CYS A 84 0.36 -10.54 6.36
C CYS A 84 1.33 -9.57 7.05
N VAL A 85 0.89 -8.36 7.40
CA VAL A 85 1.73 -7.39 8.10
C VAL A 85 1.97 -7.85 9.54
N GLU A 86 3.24 -8.03 9.90
CA GLU A 86 3.68 -8.41 11.24
C GLU A 86 4.09 -7.18 12.06
N GLN A 87 4.82 -6.24 11.44
CA GLN A 87 5.22 -5.00 12.10
C GLN A 87 5.12 -3.82 11.16
N VAL A 88 4.62 -2.70 11.71
CA VAL A 88 4.55 -1.40 11.03
C VAL A 88 5.54 -0.47 11.69
N VAL A 89 6.61 -0.10 10.99
CA VAL A 89 7.66 0.77 11.52
C VAL A 89 7.66 2.08 10.75
N THR A 90 7.66 3.18 11.49
CA THR A 90 7.77 4.54 10.94
C THR A 90 9.07 5.17 11.34
N VAL A 91 9.72 5.85 10.40
CA VAL A 91 11.01 6.50 10.59
C VAL A 91 10.88 7.97 10.18
N ASN A 92 11.65 8.84 10.83
CA ASN A 92 11.92 10.20 10.41
C ASN A 92 13.44 10.41 10.47
N ASP A 93 14.08 10.33 9.31
CA ASP A 93 15.55 10.39 9.18
C ASP A 93 16.09 11.75 9.63
N ALA A 94 15.41 12.83 9.21
CA ALA A 94 15.79 14.20 9.55
C ALA A 94 15.83 14.48 11.06
N LYS A 95 15.06 13.71 11.86
CA LYS A 95 15.01 13.82 13.33
C LYS A 95 15.64 12.63 14.04
N GLY A 96 16.18 11.64 13.31
CA GLY A 96 16.71 10.40 13.87
C GLY A 96 15.69 9.62 14.72
N LYS A 97 14.39 9.68 14.36
CA LYS A 97 13.31 9.03 15.14
C LYS A 97 12.80 7.79 14.43
N GLN A 98 12.61 6.71 15.18
CA GLN A 98 11.95 5.50 14.72
C GLN A 98 10.90 5.05 15.72
N LYS A 99 9.79 4.50 15.24
CA LYS A 99 8.72 3.97 16.08
C LYS A 99 8.00 2.80 15.42
N VAL A 100 7.90 1.69 16.16
CA VAL A 100 6.95 0.61 15.86
C VAL A 100 5.54 1.08 16.23
N LEU A 101 4.67 1.15 15.22
CA LEU A 101 3.26 1.45 15.37
C LEU A 101 2.48 0.18 15.70
N GLY A 102 1.47 0.33 16.55
CA GLY A 102 0.48 -0.70 16.82
C GLY A 102 -0.88 -0.02 16.98
N SER A 103 -1.93 -0.82 17.16
CA SER A 103 -3.30 -0.31 17.28
C SER A 103 -3.42 0.73 18.39
N ASN A 104 -4.09 1.84 18.07
CA ASN A 104 -4.34 2.97 18.98
C ASN A 104 -3.13 3.80 19.43
N LYS A 105 -1.94 3.63 18.80
CA LYS A 105 -0.77 4.45 19.13
C LYS A 105 -0.76 5.77 18.35
N LYS A 106 -0.61 6.89 19.07
CA LYS A 106 -0.36 8.21 18.45
C LYS A 106 1.05 8.28 17.84
N LEU A 107 1.18 8.88 16.65
CA LEU A 107 2.46 9.20 16.03
C LEU A 107 2.79 10.69 16.26
N LYS A 108 3.90 10.95 16.97
CA LYS A 108 4.31 12.30 17.41
C LYS A 108 5.21 13.04 16.42
N PHE A 109 5.52 12.43 15.28
CA PHE A 109 6.36 13.01 14.23
C PHE A 109 5.75 12.72 12.86
N ASN A 110 6.23 13.40 11.82
CA ASN A 110 5.81 13.14 10.45
C ASN A 110 6.78 12.10 9.86
N PRO A 111 6.32 10.93 9.42
CA PRO A 111 7.21 9.89 8.91
C PRO A 111 7.83 10.31 7.57
N THR A 112 9.13 10.10 7.39
CA THR A 112 9.82 10.15 6.08
C THR A 112 9.83 8.78 5.42
N GLU A 113 9.72 7.71 6.21
CA GLU A 113 9.72 6.34 5.72
C GLU A 113 8.75 5.46 6.54
N LEU A 114 8.15 4.49 5.84
CA LEU A 114 7.38 3.38 6.36
C LEU A 114 8.06 2.06 5.97
N ILE A 115 8.28 1.20 6.94
CA ILE A 115 8.83 -0.15 6.76
C ILE A 115 7.80 -1.16 7.26
N LEU A 116 7.41 -2.09 6.40
CA LEU A 116 6.51 -3.19 6.71
C LEU A 116 7.29 -4.49 6.75
N TYR A 117 7.30 -5.13 7.92
CA TYR A 117 7.77 -6.51 8.06
C TYR A 117 6.57 -7.43 7.88
N CYS A 118 6.68 -8.36 6.93
CA CYS A 118 5.60 -9.26 6.56
C CYS A 118 5.90 -10.69 6.99
N LYS A 119 4.86 -11.45 7.34
CA LYS A 119 4.93 -12.87 7.73
C LYS A 119 5.42 -13.77 6.60
N ASP A 120 5.35 -13.31 5.35
CA ASP A 120 5.87 -13.99 4.16
C ASP A 120 7.33 -13.63 3.86
N PHE A 121 8.09 -13.20 4.88
CA PHE A 121 9.51 -12.84 4.84
C PHE A 121 9.86 -11.61 4.00
N ARG A 122 8.87 -10.90 3.44
CA ARG A 122 9.11 -9.64 2.73
C ARG A 122 9.34 -8.50 3.73
N ILE A 123 10.32 -7.66 3.41
CA ILE A 123 10.50 -6.34 4.02
C ILE A 123 10.20 -5.30 2.95
N VAL A 124 9.11 -4.56 3.11
CA VAL A 124 8.66 -3.58 2.10
C VAL A 124 8.84 -2.17 2.66
N ARG A 125 9.53 -1.33 1.90
CA ARG A 125 9.91 0.03 2.31
C ARG A 125 9.25 1.06 1.39
N PHE A 126 8.63 2.06 2.00
CA PHE A 126 8.02 3.20 1.32
C PHE A 126 8.59 4.49 1.88
N ARG A 127 9.00 5.41 1.01
CA ARG A 127 9.45 6.75 1.37
C ARG A 127 8.42 7.81 0.96
N PHE A 128 8.34 8.84 1.79
CA PHE A 128 7.38 9.93 1.69
C PHE A 128 8.06 11.24 1.31
N ASP A 129 9.12 11.18 0.48
CA ASP A 129 9.96 12.34 0.15
C ASP A 129 9.15 13.49 -0.48
N GLU A 130 8.16 13.14 -1.32
CA GLU A 130 7.28 14.09 -2.02
C GLU A 130 5.81 14.00 -1.55
N ALA A 131 5.51 13.09 -0.62
CA ALA A 131 4.17 12.94 -0.09
C ALA A 131 3.87 14.02 0.96
N GLY A 132 2.61 14.46 1.02
CA GLY A 132 2.16 15.37 2.07
C GLY A 132 2.38 14.76 3.47
N PRO A 133 2.99 15.48 4.43
CA PRO A 133 3.34 14.91 5.73
C PRO A 133 2.10 14.42 6.52
N GLU A 134 0.97 15.10 6.36
CA GLU A 134 -0.30 14.71 6.99
C GLU A 134 -0.89 13.45 6.37
N SER A 135 -0.84 13.27 5.04
CA SER A 135 -1.33 12.05 4.38
C SER A 135 -0.42 10.86 4.68
N ALA A 136 0.90 11.04 4.65
CA ALA A 136 1.88 10.03 5.05
C ALA A 136 1.64 9.53 6.49
N LYS A 137 1.40 10.46 7.42
CA LYS A 137 1.07 10.13 8.80
C LYS A 137 -0.26 9.38 8.93
N LYS A 138 -1.32 9.85 8.25
CA LYS A 138 -2.64 9.21 8.27
C LYS A 138 -2.62 7.80 7.70
N VAL A 139 -1.95 7.57 6.57
CA VAL A 139 -1.86 6.23 5.96
C VAL A 139 -1.05 5.27 6.85
N CYS A 140 0.05 5.72 7.47
CA CYS A 140 0.81 4.88 8.42
C CYS A 140 -0.04 4.46 9.63
N LEU A 141 -0.82 5.39 10.19
CA LEU A 141 -1.73 5.10 11.30
C LEU A 141 -2.86 4.16 10.89
N ALA A 142 -3.43 4.34 9.70
CA ALA A 142 -4.46 3.46 9.15
C ALA A 142 -3.91 2.03 8.97
N ILE A 143 -2.74 1.88 8.36
CA ILE A 143 -2.10 0.56 8.17
C ILE A 143 -1.89 -0.11 9.53
N ALA A 144 -1.36 0.60 10.53
CA ALA A 144 -1.16 0.05 11.86
C ALA A 144 -2.46 -0.40 12.53
N HIS A 145 -3.54 0.38 12.38
CA HIS A 145 -4.86 0.05 12.94
C HIS A 145 -5.47 -1.19 12.30
N TYR A 146 -5.47 -1.27 10.97
CA TYR A 146 -6.14 -2.34 10.24
C TYR A 146 -5.32 -3.63 10.10
N SER A 147 -3.99 -3.57 10.28
CA SER A 147 -3.14 -4.79 10.35
C SER A 147 -3.24 -5.52 11.68
N HIS A 148 -3.68 -4.84 12.74
CA HIS A 148 -3.77 -5.39 14.09
C HIS A 148 -5.18 -5.13 14.68
N PRO A 149 -6.24 -5.67 14.06
CA PRO A 149 -7.61 -5.42 14.52
C PRO A 149 -7.78 -5.82 15.98
N ALA A 150 -8.52 -5.02 16.74
CA ALA A 150 -8.76 -5.26 18.17
C ALA A 150 -9.74 -6.41 18.43
N ASP A 151 -10.55 -6.78 17.42
CA ASP A 151 -11.51 -7.86 17.46
C ASP A 151 -11.41 -8.66 16.16
N SER A 152 -11.50 -9.98 16.28
CA SER A 152 -11.64 -10.91 15.15
C SER A 152 -12.78 -10.53 14.18
N GLN A 153 -13.89 -9.97 14.67
CA GLN A 153 -15.03 -9.58 13.82
C GLN A 153 -14.70 -8.41 12.87
N LEU A 154 -13.62 -7.66 13.14
CA LEU A 154 -13.13 -6.59 12.28
C LEU A 154 -12.22 -7.11 11.15
N LEU A 155 -12.00 -8.42 11.06
CA LEU A 155 -11.29 -9.01 9.94
C LEU A 155 -12.14 -8.90 8.67
N PHE A 156 -11.50 -8.55 7.56
CA PHE A 156 -12.15 -8.46 6.26
C PHE A 156 -12.93 -9.72 5.84
N GLY A 157 -12.56 -10.89 6.36
CA GLY A 157 -13.30 -12.14 6.12
C GLY A 157 -14.78 -12.10 6.52
N PHE A 158 -15.16 -11.21 7.46
CA PHE A 158 -16.56 -11.00 7.84
C PHE A 158 -17.27 -9.93 7.00
N GLU A 159 -16.53 -9.06 6.33
CA GLU A 159 -17.07 -7.98 5.48
C GLU A 159 -17.11 -8.35 3.99
N TYR A 160 -16.42 -9.42 3.59
CA TYR A 160 -16.39 -9.87 2.20
C TYR A 160 -17.75 -10.38 1.74
N VAL A 161 -18.37 -9.67 0.79
CA VAL A 161 -19.70 -9.99 0.21
C VAL A 161 -19.62 -10.61 -1.19
N GLY A 162 -18.57 -11.39 -1.44
CA GLY A 162 -18.45 -12.13 -2.71
C GLY A 162 -19.54 -13.19 -2.89
N THR A 163 -19.81 -13.57 -4.13
CA THR A 163 -20.74 -14.66 -4.42
C THR A 163 -20.23 -15.96 -3.81
N CYS A 164 -20.96 -16.51 -2.83
CA CYS A 164 -20.73 -17.86 -2.36
C CYS A 164 -21.05 -18.83 -3.51
N PHE A 165 -20.02 -19.44 -4.11
CA PHE A 165 -20.20 -20.59 -4.98
C PHE A 165 -20.61 -21.77 -4.09
N HIS A 166 -21.87 -21.79 -3.64
CA HIS A 166 -22.48 -23.04 -3.23
C HIS A 166 -22.56 -23.87 -4.51
N GLY A 167 -21.58 -24.76 -4.69
CA GLY A 167 -21.69 -25.79 -5.70
C GLY A 167 -22.93 -26.59 -5.36
N SER A 168 -23.99 -26.42 -6.13
CA SER A 168 -25.10 -27.37 -6.17
C SER A 168 -24.49 -28.70 -6.59
N SER A 169 -24.17 -29.55 -5.60
CA SER A 169 -23.98 -30.98 -5.82
C SER A 169 -25.34 -31.65 -5.87
#